data_AF-A0A699TUG9-F1
#
_entry.id   AF-A0A699TUG9-F1
#
_cell.length_a   1.000
_cell.length_b   1.000
_cell.length_c   1.000
_cell.angle_alpha   90.00
_cell.angle_beta   90.00
_cell.angle_gamma   90.00
#
_symmetry.space_group_name_H-M   'P 1'
#
loop_
_entity.id
_entity.type
_entity.pdbx_description
1 polymer ?
#
loop_
_entity_poly.entity_id
_entity_poly.type
_entity_poly.pdbx_seq_one_letter_code
_entity_poly.pdbx_strand_id
1 'polypeptide(L)' 'MHAPIEWKLYDLSGVHHVTAKDKEIFMLVEKDYPLRKGLAFVMICYKLQVENFSQMANDLVLKIYKIANSPRQQGD' A
#
# COMPACT_ATOMS: atom_id res chain seq x y z
N MET A 1 -2.10 -16.70 13.58
CA MET A 1 -1.31 -15.53 13.12
C MET A 1 -1.70 -15.22 11.68
N HIS A 2 -2.08 -13.98 11.35
CA HIS A 2 -2.21 -13.56 9.95
C HIS A 2 -0.81 -13.30 9.39
N ALA A 3 -0.56 -13.70 8.13
CA ALA A 3 0.74 -13.49 7.51
C ALA A 3 0.97 -12.00 7.26
N PRO A 4 2.21 -11.50 7.38
CA PRO A 4 2.53 -10.11 7.13
C PRO A 4 2.29 -9.73 5.66
N ILE A 5 2.06 -8.43 5.43
CA ILE A 5 2.05 -7.86 4.08
C ILE A 5 3.45 -7.33 3.81
N GLU A 6 4.11 -7.88 2.79
CA GLU A 6 5.44 -7.46 2.35
C GLU A 6 5.32 -6.50 1.16
N TRP A 7 6.18 -5.50 1.14
CA TRP A 7 6.29 -4.55 0.04
C TRP A 7 7.72 -4.44 -0.45
N LYS A 8 7.88 -4.59 -1.77
CA LYS A 8 9.11 -4.44 -2.52
C LYS A 8 8.96 -3.34 -3.55
N LEU A 9 10.03 -2.56 -3.74
CA LEU A 9 10.12 -1.60 -4.81
C LEU A 9 11.22 -2.02 -5.77
N TYR A 10 10.84 -2.19 -7.03
CA TYR A 10 11.77 -2.40 -8.13
C TYR A 10 12.09 -1.07 -8.78
N ASP A 11 13.05 -0.34 -8.19
CA ASP A 11 13.43 1.04 -8.53
C ASP A 11 13.71 1.24 -10.03
N LEU A 12 14.40 0.28 -10.67
CA LEU A 12 14.76 0.33 -12.09
C LEU A 12 13.54 0.27 -13.04
N SER A 13 12.41 -0.27 -12.57
CA SER A 13 11.19 -0.44 -13.35
C SER A 13 10.03 0.44 -12.86
N GLY A 14 10.20 1.15 -11.74
CA GLY A 14 9.12 1.93 -11.13
C GLY A 14 7.90 1.05 -10.80
N VAL A 15 8.12 -0.16 -10.29
CA VAL A 15 7.04 -1.09 -9.92
C VAL A 15 7.09 -1.39 -8.43
N HIS A 16 5.98 -1.17 -7.75
CA HIS A 16 5.73 -1.70 -6.41
C HIS A 16 5.18 -3.11 -6.51
N HIS A 17 5.69 -4.01 -5.69
CA HIS A 17 5.18 -5.37 -5.52
C HIS A 17 4.72 -5.50 -4.07
N VAL A 18 3.41 -5.66 -3.88
CA VAL A 18 2.80 -5.91 -2.57
C VAL A 18 2.38 -7.37 -2.54
N THR A 19 2.90 -8.12 -1.58
CA THR A 19 2.55 -9.52 -1.37
C THR A 19 1.77 -9.65 -0.06
N ALA A 20 0.60 -10.28 -0.14
CA ALA A 20 -0.26 -10.53 1.00
C ALA A 20 -0.81 -11.97 0.92
N LYS A 21 -0.24 -12.87 1.72
CA LYS A 21 -0.54 -14.32 1.73
C LYS A 21 -0.52 -14.97 0.34
N ASP A 22 -1.67 -14.91 -0.35
CA ASP A 22 -1.99 -15.61 -1.60
C ASP A 22 -2.21 -14.62 -2.76
N LYS A 23 -1.95 -13.34 -2.53
CA LYS A 23 -2.20 -12.26 -3.48
C LYS A 23 -0.93 -11.46 -3.68
N GLU A 24 -0.61 -11.25 -4.95
CA GLU A 24 0.46 -10.37 -5.39
C GLU A 24 -0.16 -9.22 -6.18
N ILE A 25 0.21 -7.99 -5.82
CA ILE A 25 -0.28 -6.78 -6.48
C ILE A 25 0.95 -6.02 -6.98
N PHE A 26 1.01 -5.83 -8.30
CA PHE A 26 2.01 -5.00 -8.94
C PHE A 26 1.40 -3.63 -9.24
N MET A 27 1.99 -2.55 -8.73
CA MET A 27 1.53 -1.17 -8.99
C MET A 27 2.66 -0.38 -9.64
N LEU A 28 2.38 0.21 -10.80
CA LEU A 28 3.29 1.15 -11.45
C LEU A 28 3.32 2.47 -10.67
N VAL A 29 4.51 2.97 -10.39
CA VAL A 29 4.79 4.24 -9.67
C VAL A 29 4.13 5.44 -10.34
N GLU A 30 4.10 5.47 -11.67
CA GLU A 30 3.62 6.63 -12.44
C GLU A 30 2.10 6.70 -12.57
N LYS A 31 1.36 5.64 -12.21
CA LYS A 31 -0.09 5.60 -12.38
C LYS A 31 -0.79 5.80 -11.05
N ASP A 32 -1.75 6.72 -11.01
CA ASP A 32 -2.60 6.88 -9.84
C ASP A 32 -3.58 5.70 -9.76
N TYR A 33 -3.22 4.71 -8.94
CA TYR A 33 -4.12 3.62 -8.58
C TYR A 33 -4.89 4.02 -7.32
N PRO A 34 -6.22 4.19 -7.39
CA PRO A 34 -7.01 4.46 -6.21
C PRO A 34 -7.01 3.22 -5.30
N LEU A 35 -6.12 3.23 -4.30
CA LEU A 35 -6.12 2.24 -3.23
C LEU A 35 -7.47 2.28 -2.53
N ARG A 36 -8.23 1.18 -2.61
CA ARG A 36 -9.50 1.08 -1.91
C ARG A 36 -9.26 1.17 -0.40
N LYS A 37 -10.13 1.90 0.29
CA LYS A 37 -10.06 2.08 1.75
C LYS A 37 -9.96 0.77 2.53
N GLY A 38 -10.69 -0.26 2.11
CA GLY A 38 -10.61 -1.59 2.74
C GLY A 38 -9.22 -2.23 2.64
N LEU A 39 -8.55 -2.07 1.49
CA LEU A 39 -7.18 -2.56 1.31
C LEU A 39 -6.19 -1.75 2.16
N ALA A 40 -6.31 -0.42 2.18
CA ALA A 40 -5.48 0.44 3.02
C ALA A 40 -5.60 0.09 4.52
N PHE A 41 -6.82 -0.18 4.98
CA PHE A 41 -7.07 -0.59 6.36
C PHE A 41 -6.40 -1.93 6.69
N VAL A 42 -6.51 -2.90 5.78
CA VAL A 42 -5.85 -4.21 5.87
C VAL A 42 -4.32 -4.08 5.94
N MET A 43 -3.73 -3.19 5.13
CA MET A 43 -2.29 -2.92 5.15
C MET A 43 -1.82 -2.35 6.50
N ILE A 44 -2.62 -1.49 7.14
CA ILE A 44 -2.32 -0.96 8.47
C ILE A 44 -2.51 -2.05 9.55
N CYS A 45 -3.63 -2.77 9.53
CA CYS A 45 -3.93 -3.81 10.54
C CYS A 45 -2.91 -4.95 10.56
N TYR A 46 -2.37 -5.33 9.40
CA TYR A 46 -1.39 -6.40 9.28
C TYR A 46 0.06 -5.93 9.30
N LYS A 47 0.32 -4.70 9.76
CA LYS A 47 1.67 -4.13 9.92
C LYS A 47 2.52 -4.30 8.65
N LEU A 48 2.13 -3.57 7.59
CA LEU A 48 2.90 -3.50 6.34
C LEU A 48 4.41 -3.42 6.59
N GLN A 49 5.16 -4.39 6.05
CA GLN A 49 6.61 -4.42 6.09
C GLN A 49 7.15 -3.87 4.78
N VAL A 50 8.03 -2.88 4.90
CA VAL A 50 8.63 -2.16 3.78
C VAL A 50 10.10 -2.58 3.72
N GLU A 51 10.53 -3.18 2.60
CA GLU A 51 11.91 -3.67 2.49
C GLU A 51 12.93 -2.54 2.28
N ASN A 52 12.55 -1.50 1.54
CA ASN A 52 13.42 -0.37 1.22
C ASN A 52 12.91 0.94 1.83
N PHE A 53 13.72 1.59 2.67
CA PHE A 53 13.43 2.92 3.20
C PHE A 53 13.80 4.00 2.17
N SER A 54 12.82 4.48 1.42
CA SER A 54 12.97 5.59 0.47
C SER A 54 11.95 6.69 0.74
N GLN A 55 12.18 7.90 0.21
CA GLN A 55 11.21 9.00 0.29
C GLN A 55 9.84 8.57 -0.29
N MET A 56 9.87 7.82 -1.39
CA MET A 56 8.68 7.29 -2.03
C MET A 56 7.95 6.25 -1.18
N ALA A 57 8.69 5.40 -0.45
CA ALA A 57 8.10 4.47 0.51
C ALA A 57 7.34 5.23 1.61
N ASN A 58 7.93 6.31 2.13
CA ASN A 58 7.28 7.18 3.12
C ASN A 58 6.03 7.86 2.57
N ASP A 59 6.09 8.40 1.34
CA ASP A 59 4.95 9.03 0.69
C ASP A 59 3.78 8.05 0.50
N LEU A 60 4.08 6.80 0.15
CA LEU A 60 3.08 5.75 -0.01
C LEU A 60 2.47 5.32 1.33
N VAL A 61 3.28 5.11 2.36
CA VAL A 61 2.80 4.83 3.73
C VAL A 61 1.88 5.96 4.21
N LEU A 62 2.25 7.21 3.95
CA LEU A 62 1.44 8.37 4.28
C LEU A 62 0.13 8.39 3.49
N LYS A 63 0.15 8.05 2.20
CA LYS A 63 -1.05 7.95 1.35
C LYS A 63 -1.99 6.85 1.86
N ILE A 64 -1.47 5.68 2.21
CA ILE A 64 -2.24 4.56 2.81
C ILE A 64 -2.88 5.02 4.13
N TYR A 65 -2.11 5.66 5.00
CA TYR A 65 -2.62 6.18 6.27
C TYR A 65 -3.73 7.21 6.07
N LYS A 66 -3.56 8.16 5.14
CA LYS A 66 -4.59 9.15 4.80
C LYS A 66 -5.85 8.49 4.25
N ILE A 67 -5.74 7.50 3.36
CA ILE A 67 -6.88 6.80 2.78
C ILE A 67 -7.63 6.00 3.85
N ALA A 68 -6.91 5.24 4.67
CA ALA A 68 -7.52 4.43 5.73
C ALA A 68 -8.27 5.29 6.76
N ASN A 69 -7.70 6.44 7.13
CA ASN A 69 -8.26 7.35 8.13
C ASN A 69 -9.19 8.44 7.56
N SER A 70 -9.34 8.53 6.23
CA SER A 70 -10.31 9.46 5.64
C SER A 70 -11.73 9.14 6.14
N PRO A 71 -12.63 10.12 6.32
CA PRO A 71 -14.05 9.83 6.57
C PRO A 71 -14.62 8.94 5.47
N ARG A 72 -15.62 8.10 5.75
CA ARG A 72 -16.41 7.56 4.63
C ARG A 72 -17.02 8.78 3.95
N GLN A 73 -16.78 8.98 2.66
CA GLN A 73 -17.65 9.88 1.90
C GLN A 73 -19.03 9.24 1.94
N GLN A 74 -19.87 9.71 2.87
CA GLN A 74 -21.30 9.58 2.77
C GLN A 74 -21.61 10.40 1.52
N GLY A 75 -21.90 9.72 0.41
CA GLY A 75 -22.37 10.40 -0.78
C GLY A 75 -23.63 11.18 -0.42
N ASP A 76 -23.70 12.42 -0.90
CA ASP A 76 -25.00 13.06 -1.14
C ASP A 76 -25.78 12.26 -2.20
#